data_AF-A0A8H9VRG8-F1
#
_entry.id   AF-A0A8H9VRG8-F1
#
_cell.length_a   1.000
_cell.length_b   1.000
_cell.length_c   1.000
_cell.angle_alpha   90.00
_cell.angle_beta   90.00
_cell.angle_gamma   90.00
#
_symmetry.space_group_name_H-M   'P 1'
#
loop_
_entity.id
_entity.type
_entity.pdbx_description
1 polymer ?
#
loop_
_entity_poly.entity_id
_entity_poly.type
_entity_poly.pdbx_seq_one_letter_code
_entity_poly.pdbx_strand_id
1 'polypeptide(L)'
;ITHDIHANVESVKKAVKLSRELLGDGEVQKARPIVANLASEIVIETDNLPMATYPAAIKSAARLVDSGKIDEAKAELARALNTLVVTQVVLPLPVLRAEAAIAKAEKLAETDKRDAKQNEELSTLLSSVRTEIELAQILGYGKKEDFKPIFDQVKSIEQKSAGGKSGNGWFDELKTRIQKLF
;
A
#
# COMPACT_ATOMS: atom_id res chain seq x y z
N ILE A 1 9.61 5.80 -1.55
CA ILE A 1 10.09 5.39 -0.20
C ILE A 1 9.34 4.12 0.18
N THR A 2 9.97 3.19 0.89
CA THR A 2 9.31 1.96 1.35
C THR A 2 9.32 1.91 2.87
N HIS A 3 8.15 1.71 3.45
CA HIS A 3 7.96 1.42 4.87
C HIS A 3 7.43 0.01 5.00
N ASP A 4 7.99 -0.79 5.92
CA ASP A 4 7.50 -2.14 6.13
C ASP A 4 7.53 -2.53 7.60
N ILE A 5 6.58 -3.38 7.97
CA ILE A 5 6.40 -3.87 9.34
C ILE A 5 6.84 -5.33 9.38
N HIS A 6 7.85 -5.61 10.19
CA HIS A 6 8.29 -6.97 10.49
C HIS A 6 7.74 -7.44 11.83
N ALA A 7 6.41 -7.53 11.91
CA ALA A 7 5.70 -7.98 13.11
C ALA A 7 4.49 -8.83 12.73
N ASN A 8 4.06 -9.70 13.64
CA ASN A 8 2.85 -10.49 13.44
C ASN A 8 1.58 -9.64 13.65
N VAL A 9 0.46 -10.15 13.14
CA VAL A 9 -0.88 -9.52 13.20
C VAL A 9 -1.25 -9.05 14.60
N GLU A 10 -1.03 -9.88 15.62
CA GLU A 10 -1.41 -9.56 17.01
C GLU A 10 -0.59 -8.41 17.58
N SER A 11 0.72 -8.35 17.30
CA SER A 11 1.57 -7.22 17.69
C SER A 11 1.12 -5.92 17.02
N VAL A 12 0.81 -5.97 15.71
CA VAL A 12 0.31 -4.81 14.97
C VAL A 12 -1.02 -4.34 15.56
N LYS A 13 -1.95 -5.26 15.81
CA LYS A 13 -3.26 -4.97 16.41
C LYS A 13 -3.15 -4.31 17.78
N LYS A 14 -2.23 -4.77 18.65
CA LYS A 14 -1.94 -4.15 19.94
C LYS A 14 -1.40 -2.73 19.78
N ALA A 15 -0.45 -2.52 18.86
CA ALA A 15 0.13 -1.21 18.60
C ALA A 15 -0.90 -0.22 18.03
N VAL A 16 -1.78 -0.67 17.13
CA VAL A 16 -2.89 0.15 16.61
C VAL A 16 -3.88 0.51 17.73
N LYS A 17 -4.23 -0.47 18.58
CA LYS A 17 -5.13 -0.24 19.72
C LYS A 17 -4.54 0.80 20.68
N LEU A 18 -3.29 0.63 21.08
CA LEU A 18 -2.60 1.57 21.97
C LEU A 18 -2.50 2.97 21.36
N SER A 19 -2.20 3.06 20.05
CA SER A 19 -2.19 4.34 19.34
C SER A 19 -3.54 5.06 19.41
N ARG A 20 -4.64 4.33 19.23
CA ARG A 20 -6.00 4.89 19.31
C ARG A 20 -6.35 5.34 20.73
N GLU A 21 -5.98 4.57 21.75
CA GLU A 21 -6.20 4.95 23.16
C GLU A 21 -5.46 6.25 23.48
N LEU A 22 -4.15 6.31 23.22
CA LEU A 22 -3.32 7.49 23.48
C LEU A 22 -3.81 8.74 22.72
N LEU A 23 -4.21 8.59 21.45
CA LEU A 23 -4.78 9.70 20.68
C LEU A 23 -6.15 10.14 21.23
N GLY A 24 -6.98 9.19 21.66
CA GLY A 24 -8.27 9.47 22.29
C GLY A 24 -8.14 10.25 23.60
N ASP A 25 -7.09 9.96 24.37
CA ASP A 25 -6.75 10.66 25.62
C ASP A 25 -6.02 11.99 25.41
N GLY A 26 -5.76 12.38 24.15
CA GLY A 26 -5.02 13.61 23.81
C GLY A 26 -3.50 13.51 24.00
N GLU A 27 -2.96 12.32 24.28
CA GLU A 27 -1.53 12.07 24.51
C GLU A 27 -0.73 11.95 23.20
N VAL A 28 -0.86 12.96 22.33
CA VAL A 28 -0.32 12.96 20.96
C VAL A 28 1.17 12.62 20.90
N GLN A 29 1.98 13.13 21.84
CA GLN A 29 3.43 12.90 21.83
C GLN A 29 3.81 11.46 22.17
N LYS A 30 3.00 10.75 22.95
CA LYS A 30 3.21 9.32 23.24
C LYS A 30 2.73 8.44 22.10
N ALA A 31 1.66 8.83 21.41
CA ALA A 31 1.14 8.09 20.25
C ALA A 31 2.06 8.21 19.02
N ARG A 32 2.64 9.38 18.78
CA ARG A 32 3.45 9.69 17.59
C ARG A 32 4.50 8.62 17.23
N PRO A 33 5.40 8.18 18.13
CA PRO A 33 6.40 7.18 17.77
C PRO A 33 5.80 5.80 17.46
N ILE A 34 4.61 5.48 17.97
CA ILE A 34 3.93 4.21 17.66
C ILE A 34 3.31 4.30 16.27
N VAL A 35 2.55 5.36 15.99
CA VAL A 35 1.91 5.60 14.69
C VAL A 35 2.94 5.68 13.57
N ALA A 36 4.09 6.32 13.81
CA ALA A 36 5.17 6.42 12.82
C ALA A 36 5.72 5.05 12.37
N ASN A 37 5.53 4.00 13.17
CA ASN A 37 5.98 2.63 12.86
C ASN A 37 4.84 1.72 12.39
N LEU A 38 3.62 2.27 12.19
CA LEU A 38 2.44 1.53 11.73
C LEU A 38 2.16 1.78 10.23
N ALA A 39 3.21 1.81 9.41
CA ALA A 39 3.13 1.92 7.96
C ALA A 39 3.77 0.69 7.28
N SER A 40 3.02 0.04 6.40
CA SER A 40 3.51 -1.04 5.53
C SER A 40 3.06 -0.73 4.11
N GLU A 41 3.87 0.05 3.39
CA GLU A 41 3.50 0.70 2.14
C GLU A 41 4.71 1.15 1.32
N ILE A 42 4.47 1.34 0.02
CA ILE A 42 5.35 2.05 -0.89
C ILE A 42 4.74 3.42 -1.14
N VAL A 43 5.50 4.48 -0.86
CA VAL A 43 5.12 5.85 -1.17
C VAL A 43 5.84 6.29 -2.44
N ILE A 44 5.07 6.58 -3.49
CA ILE A 44 5.56 7.19 -4.72
C ILE A 44 5.32 8.69 -4.63
N GLU A 45 6.41 9.44 -4.60
CA GLU A 45 6.38 10.89 -4.58
C GLU A 45 6.67 11.45 -5.98
N THR A 46 5.89 12.44 -6.41
CA THR A 46 6.07 13.11 -7.70
C THR A 46 6.11 14.61 -7.49
N ASP A 47 7.23 15.21 -7.88
CA ASP A 47 7.42 16.65 -7.90
C ASP A 47 6.83 17.24 -9.18
N ASN A 48 5.71 17.95 -9.05
CA ASN A 48 5.02 18.54 -10.19
C ASN A 48 5.55 19.94 -10.47
N LEU A 49 6.10 20.09 -11.67
CA LEU A 49 6.64 21.34 -12.17
C LEU A 49 5.54 22.19 -12.83
N PRO A 50 5.22 23.40 -12.34
CA PRO A 50 4.16 24.21 -12.92
C PRO A 50 4.59 24.81 -14.27
N MET A 51 4.18 24.16 -15.36
CA MET A 51 4.58 24.49 -16.73
C MET A 51 4.23 25.91 -17.18
N ALA A 52 3.22 26.54 -16.59
CA ALA A 52 2.82 27.90 -16.94
C ALA A 52 3.77 28.97 -16.38
N THR A 53 4.26 28.79 -15.16
CA THR A 53 5.02 29.81 -14.42
C THR A 53 6.51 29.50 -14.37
N TYR A 54 6.90 28.23 -14.34
CA TYR A 54 8.30 27.82 -14.19
C TYR A 54 9.18 28.29 -15.35
N PRO A 55 8.81 28.14 -16.63
CA PRO A 55 9.63 28.65 -17.74
C PRO A 55 9.83 30.17 -17.70
N ALA A 56 8.83 30.92 -17.23
CA ALA A 56 8.94 32.37 -17.09
C ALA A 56 9.94 32.75 -15.99
N ALA A 57 9.91 32.05 -14.85
CA ALA A 57 10.86 32.22 -13.76
C ALA A 57 12.30 31.89 -14.18
N ILE A 58 12.51 30.81 -14.94
CA ILE A 58 13.84 30.47 -15.48
C ILE A 58 14.37 31.56 -16.41
N LYS A 59 13.53 32.08 -17.33
CA LYS A 59 13.91 33.21 -18.20
C LYS A 59 14.21 34.49 -17.41
N SER A 60 13.46 34.73 -16.34
CA SER A 60 13.69 35.87 -15.44
C SER A 60 15.03 35.76 -14.73
N ALA A 61 15.33 34.59 -14.16
CA ALA A 61 16.60 34.30 -13.51
C ALA A 61 17.79 34.44 -14.48
N ALA A 62 17.68 33.95 -15.72
CA ALA A 62 18.73 34.11 -16.73
C ALA A 62 19.07 35.58 -17.01
N ARG A 63 18.05 36.44 -17.19
CA ARG A 63 18.27 37.89 -17.37
C ARG A 63 18.96 38.55 -16.17
N LEU A 64 18.63 38.10 -14.96
CA LEU A 64 19.26 38.58 -13.72
C LEU A 64 20.74 38.18 -13.66
N VAL A 65 21.07 36.95 -14.08
CA VAL A 65 22.46 36.49 -14.20
C VAL A 65 23.23 37.33 -15.22
N ASP A 66 22.67 37.57 -16.41
CA ASP A 66 23.30 38.40 -17.45
C ASP A 66 23.56 39.83 -16.98
N SER A 67 22.72 40.33 -16.06
CA SER A 67 22.84 41.66 -15.46
C SER A 67 23.78 41.70 -14.23
N GLY A 68 24.46 40.61 -13.91
CA GLY A 68 25.33 40.48 -12.73
C GLY A 68 24.59 40.41 -11.39
N LYS A 69 23.25 40.32 -11.40
CA LYS A 69 22.40 40.33 -10.21
C LYS A 69 22.17 38.94 -9.65
N ILE A 70 23.24 38.33 -9.16
CA ILE A 70 23.27 36.92 -8.78
C ILE A 70 22.32 36.60 -7.61
N ASP A 71 22.24 37.47 -6.60
CA ASP A 71 21.37 37.20 -5.44
C ASP A 71 19.88 37.30 -5.79
N GLU A 72 19.51 38.23 -6.68
CA GLU A 72 18.15 38.33 -7.22
C GLU A 72 17.79 37.09 -8.05
N ALA A 73 18.74 36.58 -8.86
CA ALA A 73 18.54 35.36 -9.63
C ALA A 73 18.31 34.13 -8.73
N LYS A 74 19.11 33.99 -7.65
CA LYS A 74 18.91 32.93 -6.66
C LYS A 74 17.54 33.03 -5.99
N ALA A 75 17.12 34.23 -5.62
CA ALA A 75 15.81 34.47 -5.01
C ALA A 75 14.63 34.15 -5.96
N GLU A 76 14.77 34.44 -7.26
CA GLU A 76 13.80 34.05 -8.29
C GLU A 76 13.70 32.53 -8.44
N LEU A 77 14.83 31.83 -8.52
CA LEU A 77 14.87 30.37 -8.60
C LEU A 77 14.31 29.70 -7.34
N ALA A 78 14.65 30.21 -6.16
CA ALA A 78 14.10 29.70 -4.90
C ALA A 78 12.58 29.88 -4.83
N ARG A 79 12.05 31.03 -5.29
CA ARG A 79 10.60 31.23 -5.40
C ARG A 79 9.97 30.24 -6.35
N ALA A 80 10.58 29.97 -7.51
CA ALA A 80 10.09 28.99 -8.46
C ALA A 80 10.07 27.56 -7.88
N LEU A 81 11.13 27.15 -7.18
CA LEU A 81 11.20 25.85 -6.50
C LEU A 81 10.12 25.70 -5.42
N ASN A 82 9.81 26.75 -4.69
CA ASN A 82 8.75 26.74 -3.68
C ASN A 82 7.33 26.65 -4.28
N THR A 83 7.18 26.71 -5.61
CA THR A 83 5.90 26.48 -6.29
C THR A 83 5.70 25.03 -6.75
N LEU A 84 6.72 24.16 -6.58
CA LEU A 84 6.58 22.74 -6.89
C LEU A 84 5.51 22.12 -6.00
N VAL A 85 4.60 21.38 -6.64
CA VAL A 85 3.57 20.65 -5.91
C VAL A 85 4.00 19.20 -5.80
N VAL A 86 4.23 18.75 -4.57
CA VAL A 86 4.52 17.35 -4.28
C VAL A 86 3.20 16.60 -4.18
N THR A 87 3.00 15.59 -5.04
CA THR A 87 1.89 14.66 -4.95
C THR A 87 2.39 13.29 -4.51
N GLN A 88 1.62 12.59 -3.69
CA GLN A 88 1.98 11.27 -3.19
C GLN A 88 0.90 10.24 -3.54
N VAL A 89 1.34 9.05 -3.94
CA VAL A 89 0.53 7.85 -4.08
C VAL A 89 1.05 6.81 -3.12
N VAL A 90 0.16 6.23 -2.31
CA VAL A 90 0.48 5.21 -1.32
C VAL A 90 -0.02 3.86 -1.82
N LEU A 91 0.89 2.88 -1.92
CA LEU A 91 0.59 1.51 -2.32
C LEU A 91 0.75 0.58 -1.11
N PRO A 92 -0.33 0.03 -0.53
CA PRO A 92 -0.24 -0.82 0.66
C PRO A 92 0.50 -2.13 0.38
N LEU A 93 1.62 -2.37 1.07
CA LEU A 93 2.41 -3.59 0.89
C LEU A 93 1.63 -4.88 1.19
N PRO A 94 0.81 -4.96 2.26
CA PRO A 94 0.04 -6.17 2.52
C PRO A 94 -0.90 -6.51 1.37
N VAL A 95 -1.48 -5.50 0.71
CA VAL A 95 -2.38 -5.74 -0.41
C VAL A 95 -1.60 -6.25 -1.63
N LEU A 96 -0.45 -5.65 -1.95
CA LEU A 96 0.44 -6.13 -3.02
C LEU A 96 0.93 -7.58 -2.77
N ARG A 97 1.25 -7.92 -1.52
CA ARG A 97 1.64 -9.29 -1.12
C ARG A 97 0.49 -10.27 -1.30
N ALA A 98 -0.73 -9.88 -0.93
CA ALA A 98 -1.93 -10.68 -1.14
C ALA A 98 -2.18 -10.93 -2.64
N GLU A 99 -2.05 -9.91 -3.50
CA GLU A 99 -2.16 -10.07 -4.96
C GLU A 99 -1.14 -11.07 -5.52
N ALA A 100 0.13 -10.95 -5.09
CA ALA A 100 1.18 -11.87 -5.50
C ALA A 100 0.91 -13.31 -5.03
N ALA A 101 0.40 -13.49 -3.81
CA ALA A 101 0.02 -14.80 -3.28
C ALA A 101 -1.19 -15.39 -4.02
N ILE A 102 -2.18 -14.56 -4.37
CA ILE A 102 -3.35 -14.95 -5.18
C ILE A 102 -2.92 -15.44 -6.56
N ALA A 103 -2.04 -14.71 -7.25
CA ALA A 103 -1.58 -15.12 -8.58
C ALA A 103 -0.87 -16.48 -8.57
N LYS A 104 -0.18 -16.84 -7.48
CA LYS A 104 0.42 -18.16 -7.28
C LYS A 104 -0.64 -19.21 -6.92
N ALA A 105 -1.56 -18.87 -6.01
CA ALA A 105 -2.62 -19.76 -5.56
C ALA A 105 -3.57 -20.14 -6.70
N GLU A 106 -3.89 -19.20 -7.59
CA GLU A 106 -4.72 -19.41 -8.77
C GLU A 106 -4.10 -20.48 -9.69
N LYS A 107 -2.81 -20.33 -10.05
CA LYS A 107 -2.10 -21.32 -10.87
C LYS A 107 -2.13 -22.73 -10.27
N LEU A 108 -1.98 -22.84 -8.95
CA LEU A 108 -2.09 -24.13 -8.26
C LEU A 108 -3.53 -24.66 -8.30
N ALA A 109 -4.54 -23.81 -8.07
CA ALA A 109 -5.94 -24.21 -8.10
C ALA A 109 -6.43 -24.66 -9.49
N GLU A 110 -5.82 -24.17 -10.56
CA GLU A 110 -6.10 -24.59 -11.93
C GLU A 110 -5.37 -25.89 -12.32
N THR A 111 -4.41 -26.34 -11.52
CA THR A 111 -3.68 -27.58 -11.78
C THR A 111 -4.55 -28.80 -11.44
N ASP A 112 -4.89 -29.59 -12.45
CA ASP A 112 -5.58 -30.87 -12.27
C ASP A 112 -4.71 -31.87 -11.49
N LYS A 113 -5.34 -32.62 -10.57
CA LYS A 113 -4.70 -33.69 -9.77
C LYS A 113 -3.45 -33.24 -9.00
N ARG A 114 -3.59 -32.16 -8.22
CA ARG A 114 -2.53 -31.71 -7.31
C ARG A 114 -2.06 -32.80 -6.36
N ASP A 115 -0.74 -32.89 -6.21
CA ASP A 115 -0.13 -33.72 -5.19
C ASP A 115 -0.29 -33.12 -3.78
N ALA A 116 0.13 -33.86 -2.75
CA ALA A 116 0.02 -33.43 -1.36
C ALA A 116 0.77 -32.12 -1.08
N LYS A 117 1.93 -31.92 -1.71
CA LYS A 117 2.78 -30.73 -1.52
C LYS A 117 2.14 -29.50 -2.16
N GLN A 118 1.55 -29.64 -3.35
CA GLN A 118 0.84 -28.57 -4.03
C GLN A 118 -0.44 -28.16 -3.27
N ASN A 119 -1.13 -29.11 -2.64
CA ASN A 119 -2.27 -28.82 -1.78
C ASN A 119 -1.86 -28.06 -0.51
N GLU A 120 -0.75 -28.46 0.12
CA GLU A 120 -0.17 -27.75 1.27
C GLU A 120 0.30 -26.33 0.89
N GLU A 121 0.94 -26.17 -0.28
CA GLU A 121 1.37 -24.88 -0.79
C GLU A 121 0.17 -23.97 -1.08
N LEU A 122 -0.90 -24.48 -1.69
CA LEU A 122 -2.14 -23.70 -1.87
C LEU A 122 -2.69 -23.24 -0.52
N SER A 123 -2.82 -24.15 0.44
CA SER A 123 -3.33 -23.81 1.77
C SER A 123 -2.48 -22.73 2.45
N THR A 124 -1.16 -22.82 2.30
CA THR A 124 -0.21 -21.82 2.81
C THR A 124 -0.42 -20.47 2.14
N LEU A 125 -0.55 -20.44 0.81
CA LEU A 125 -0.79 -19.21 0.06
C LEU A 125 -2.12 -18.56 0.44
N LEU A 126 -3.22 -19.32 0.57
CA LEU A 126 -4.51 -18.80 1.01
C LEU A 126 -4.47 -18.25 2.44
N SER A 127 -3.72 -18.92 3.34
CA SER A 127 -3.45 -18.42 4.69
C SER A 127 -2.64 -17.13 4.68
N SER A 128 -1.63 -17.01 3.82
CA SER A 128 -0.88 -15.77 3.60
C SER A 128 -1.79 -14.65 3.09
N VAL A 129 -2.63 -14.91 2.09
CA VAL A 129 -3.62 -13.92 1.60
C VAL A 129 -4.49 -13.42 2.74
N ARG A 130 -5.03 -14.32 3.57
CA ARG A 130 -5.83 -13.95 4.73
C ARG A 130 -5.07 -13.07 5.71
N THR A 131 -3.83 -13.45 6.03
CA THR A 131 -2.96 -12.71 6.97
C THR A 131 -2.66 -11.31 6.46
N GLU A 132 -2.29 -11.19 5.19
CA GLU A 132 -1.94 -9.91 4.56
C GLU A 132 -3.17 -8.98 4.45
N ILE A 133 -4.34 -9.53 4.11
CA ILE A 133 -5.60 -8.76 4.09
C ILE A 133 -6.01 -8.32 5.50
N GLU A 134 -5.80 -9.16 6.52
CA GLU A 134 -6.03 -8.77 7.92
C GLU A 134 -5.08 -7.65 8.37
N LEU A 135 -3.80 -7.72 7.99
CA LEU A 135 -2.86 -6.63 8.23
C LEU A 135 -3.31 -5.35 7.53
N ALA A 136 -3.74 -5.43 6.27
CA ALA A 136 -4.24 -4.28 5.53
C ALA A 136 -5.41 -3.60 6.25
N GLN A 137 -6.36 -4.40 6.74
CA GLN A 137 -7.51 -3.91 7.49
C GLN A 137 -7.10 -3.27 8.82
N ILE A 138 -6.19 -3.90 9.58
CA ILE A 138 -5.77 -3.40 10.89
C ILE A 138 -5.05 -2.06 10.76
N LEU A 139 -4.19 -1.93 9.75
CA LEU A 139 -3.43 -0.72 9.44
C LEU A 139 -4.31 0.39 8.84
N GLY A 140 -5.53 0.06 8.41
CA GLY A 140 -6.51 1.06 7.97
C GLY A 140 -6.43 1.41 6.50
N TYR A 141 -5.87 0.52 5.66
CA TYR A 141 -5.80 0.71 4.20
C TYR A 141 -7.14 0.50 3.46
N GLY A 142 -8.26 0.50 4.20
CA GLY A 142 -9.61 0.34 3.65
C GLY A 142 -10.64 0.31 4.77
N LYS A 143 -11.94 0.31 4.41
CA LYS A 143 -13.00 0.19 5.42
C LYS A 143 -13.25 -1.26 5.74
N LYS A 144 -13.71 -1.54 6.96
CA LYS A 144 -13.97 -2.90 7.44
C LYS A 144 -14.99 -3.64 6.54
N GLU A 145 -15.94 -2.91 5.99
CA GLU A 145 -16.98 -3.40 5.10
C GLU A 145 -16.41 -3.87 3.76
N ASP A 146 -15.32 -3.28 3.30
CA ASP A 146 -14.64 -3.62 2.04
C ASP A 146 -13.87 -4.95 2.16
N PHE A 147 -13.38 -5.26 3.36
CA PHE A 147 -12.60 -6.47 3.63
C PHE A 147 -13.44 -7.73 3.86
N LYS A 148 -14.66 -7.60 4.42
CA LYS A 148 -15.50 -8.78 4.71
C LYS A 148 -15.74 -9.66 3.46
N PRO A 149 -16.13 -9.11 2.30
CA PRO A 149 -16.31 -9.91 1.09
C PRO A 149 -15.03 -10.60 0.60
N ILE A 150 -13.86 -10.02 0.87
CA ILE A 150 -12.56 -10.60 0.51
C ILE A 150 -12.31 -11.85 1.33
N PHE A 151 -12.53 -11.80 2.66
CA PHE A 151 -12.41 -12.99 3.53
C PHE A 151 -13.40 -14.09 3.15
N ASP A 152 -14.64 -13.73 2.82
CA ASP A 152 -15.66 -14.69 2.40
C ASP A 152 -15.25 -15.41 1.10
N GLN A 153 -14.62 -14.69 0.15
CA GLN A 153 -14.10 -15.27 -1.09
C GLN A 153 -12.91 -16.19 -0.85
N VAL A 154 -11.95 -15.81 -0.01
CA VAL A 154 -10.82 -16.69 0.36
C VAL A 154 -11.34 -18.01 0.96
N LYS A 155 -12.30 -17.94 1.89
CA LYS A 155 -12.94 -19.12 2.48
C LYS A 155 -13.68 -19.98 1.45
N SER A 156 -14.37 -19.35 0.50
CA SER A 156 -15.05 -20.05 -0.60
C SER A 156 -14.05 -20.82 -1.48
N ILE A 157 -12.91 -20.22 -1.80
CA ILE A 157 -11.84 -20.85 -2.57
C ILE A 157 -11.22 -22.03 -1.80
N GLU A 158 -10.94 -21.86 -0.49
CA GLU A 158 -10.48 -22.95 0.38
C GLU A 158 -11.43 -24.16 0.29
N GLN A 159 -12.75 -23.92 0.41
CA GLN A 159 -13.75 -24.97 0.32
C GLN A 159 -13.84 -25.62 -1.07
N LYS A 160 -13.78 -24.83 -2.14
CA LYS A 160 -13.81 -25.34 -3.53
C LYS A 160 -12.59 -26.19 -3.84
N SER A 161 -11.42 -25.78 -3.35
CA SER A 161 -10.15 -26.45 -3.57
C SER A 161 -9.93 -27.71 -2.72
N ALA A 162 -10.74 -27.89 -1.67
CA ALA A 162 -10.64 -29.02 -0.77
C ALA A 162 -10.76 -30.37 -1.51
N GLY A 163 -9.99 -31.36 -1.05
CA GLY A 163 -9.96 -32.69 -1.66
C GLY A 163 -9.24 -32.75 -3.01
N GLY A 164 -8.36 -31.79 -3.31
CA GLY A 164 -7.56 -31.76 -4.54
C GLY A 164 -8.34 -31.36 -5.78
N LYS A 165 -9.53 -30.78 -5.61
CA LYS A 165 -10.36 -30.26 -6.71
C LYS A 165 -9.66 -29.06 -7.36
N SER A 166 -9.85 -28.94 -8.67
CA SER A 166 -9.30 -27.88 -9.51
C SER A 166 -10.44 -27.10 -10.18
N GLY A 167 -10.15 -25.87 -10.59
CA GLY A 167 -11.10 -25.09 -11.38
C GLY A 167 -10.59 -23.70 -11.74
N ASN A 168 -11.01 -23.25 -12.92
CA ASN A 168 -10.67 -21.95 -13.48
C ASN A 168 -11.61 -20.87 -12.95
N GLY A 169 -11.10 -19.63 -12.86
CA GLY A 169 -11.89 -18.44 -12.51
C GLY A 169 -12.36 -18.36 -11.06
N TRP A 170 -11.89 -19.26 -10.18
CA TRP A 170 -12.23 -19.20 -8.75
C TRP A 170 -11.72 -17.93 -8.06
N PHE A 171 -10.67 -17.31 -8.60
CA PHE A 171 -10.02 -16.13 -8.03
C PHE A 171 -10.43 -14.81 -8.70
N ASP A 172 -11.22 -14.82 -9.77
CA ASP A 172 -11.54 -13.60 -10.55
C ASP A 172 -12.27 -12.55 -9.71
N GLU A 173 -13.25 -12.98 -8.91
CA GLU A 173 -13.96 -12.08 -8.00
C GLU A 173 -13.03 -11.54 -6.91
N LEU A 174 -12.14 -12.38 -6.37
CA LEU A 174 -11.19 -12.00 -5.34
C LEU A 174 -10.19 -10.95 -5.85
N LYS A 175 -9.60 -11.17 -7.03
CA LYS A 175 -8.72 -10.21 -7.71
C LYS A 175 -9.43 -8.87 -7.95
N THR A 176 -10.66 -8.92 -8.46
CA THR A 176 -11.47 -7.72 -8.72
C THR A 176 -11.75 -6.92 -7.44
N ARG A 177 -11.98 -7.60 -6.30
CA ARG A 177 -12.23 -6.94 -5.02
C ARG A 177 -10.98 -6.31 -4.45
N ILE A 178 -9.84 -6.97 -4.55
CA ILE A 178 -8.57 -6.44 -4.06
C ILE A 178 -8.12 -5.22 -4.86
N GLN A 179 -8.26 -5.25 -6.19
CA GLN A 179 -7.98 -4.09 -7.06
C GLN A 179 -8.87 -2.87 -6.77
N LYS A 180 -9.99 -3.05 -6.06
CA LYS A 180 -10.88 -1.94 -5.68
C LYS A 180 -10.53 -1.33 -4.33
N LEU A 181 -9.57 -1.90 -3.59
CA LEU A 181 -9.17 -1.37 -2.28
C LEU A 181 -8.29 -0.11 -2.40
N PHE A 182 -7.60 0.09 -3.53
CA PHE A 182 -6.66 1.20 -3.73
C PHE A 182 -6.57 1.59 -5.21
#